data_AF-A0A534QVB0-F1
#
_entry.id   AF-A0A534QVB0-F1
#
_cell.length_a   1.000
_cell.length_b   1.000
_cell.length_c   1.000
_cell.angle_alpha   90.00
_cell.angle_beta   90.00
_cell.angle_gamma   90.00
#
_symmetry.space_group_name_H-M   'P 1'
#
loop_
_entity.id
_entity.type
_entity.pdbx_description
1 polymer ?
#
loop_
_entity_poly.entity_id
_entity_poly.type
_entity_poly.pdbx_seq_one_letter_code
_entity_poly.pdbx_strand_id
1 'polypeptide(L)'
;MSTTLAVALSSRLYLTGNAASPCPRCDSGSCTAGDRAGMPCTGVGTKGTTLECPPQSSQFIGTLPVSLVPATTGTSMLPAPNGAFCPAQTTAGAFGLAGARLIREVGQPLTLAGLGTFTTALGATFCIPASGSSLVDGAVGLPGPGALSISGTTTVNIP
;
A
#
# COMPACT_ATOMS: atom_id res chain seq x y z
N MET A 1 12.65 -20.05 9.03
CA MET A 1 11.18 -20.24 9.02
C MET A 1 10.56 -18.92 8.59
N SER A 2 9.64 -18.93 7.62
CA SER A 2 8.93 -17.72 7.19
C SER A 2 7.49 -17.80 7.67
N THR A 3 7.01 -16.75 8.33
CA THR A 3 5.63 -16.67 8.82
C THR A 3 4.78 -15.94 7.79
N THR A 4 3.54 -16.40 7.59
CA THR A 4 2.60 -15.79 6.66
C THR A 4 1.36 -15.24 7.36
N LEU A 5 0.85 -14.11 6.89
CA LEU A 5 -0.38 -13.46 7.38
C LEU A 5 -1.33 -13.21 6.21
N ALA A 6 -2.57 -13.66 6.32
CA ALA A 6 -3.64 -13.38 5.36
C ALA A 6 -4.76 -12.58 6.04
N VAL A 7 -5.06 -11.39 5.51
CA VAL A 7 -6.12 -10.50 6.02
C VAL A 7 -6.87 -9.90 4.83
N ALA A 8 -8.20 -9.78 4.95
CA ALA A 8 -8.99 -9.06 3.98
C ALA A 8 -8.78 -7.55 4.15
N LEU A 9 -8.37 -6.86 3.09
CA LEU A 9 -8.26 -5.41 3.06
C LEU A 9 -9.42 -4.78 2.28
N SER A 10 -9.70 -3.52 2.59
CA SER A 10 -10.61 -2.68 1.83
C SER A 10 -9.86 -1.43 1.40
N SER A 11 -9.68 -1.23 0.10
CA SER A 11 -9.16 0.01 -0.45
C SER A 11 -10.29 1.04 -0.51
N ARG A 12 -10.05 2.26 -0.02
CA ARG A 12 -11.02 3.35 -0.13
C ARG A 12 -10.70 4.15 -1.38
N LEU A 13 -11.70 4.32 -2.25
CA LEU A 13 -11.54 5.09 -3.47
C LEU A 13 -12.05 6.50 -3.23
N TYR A 14 -11.19 7.46 -3.56
CA TYR A 14 -11.50 8.87 -3.54
C TYR A 14 -11.24 9.45 -4.93
N LEU A 15 -12.23 10.15 -5.48
CA LEU A 15 -12.08 10.88 -6.73
C LEU A 15 -11.68 12.32 -6.41
N THR A 16 -10.39 12.63 -6.59
CA THR A 16 -9.86 13.96 -6.30
C THR A 16 -9.54 14.72 -7.59
N GLY A 17 -9.65 16.05 -7.55
CA GLY A 17 -9.37 16.92 -8.70
C GLY A 17 -7.88 17.22 -8.92
N ASN A 18 -6.96 16.54 -8.23
CA ASN A 18 -5.53 16.83 -8.26
C ASN A 18 -4.73 15.60 -8.71
N ALA A 19 -4.45 15.49 -10.01
CA ALA A 19 -3.68 14.38 -10.57
C ALA A 19 -2.22 14.33 -10.09
N ALA A 20 -1.63 15.46 -9.67
CA ALA A 20 -0.24 15.50 -9.21
C ALA A 20 -0.07 15.01 -7.75
N SER A 21 -1.11 15.16 -6.94
CA SER A 21 -1.16 14.60 -5.58
C SER A 21 -2.59 14.21 -5.23
N PRO A 22 -3.07 13.07 -5.76
CA PRO A 22 -4.46 12.66 -5.59
C PRO A 22 -4.78 12.32 -4.14
N CYS A 23 -3.79 11.88 -3.36
CA CYS A 23 -3.88 11.72 -1.92
C CYS A 23 -3.20 12.90 -1.21
N PRO A 24 -3.81 13.47 -0.15
CA PRO A 24 -3.11 14.38 0.76
C PRO A 24 -1.86 13.72 1.35
N ARG A 25 -0.82 14.53 1.56
CA ARG A 25 0.44 14.07 2.11
C ARG A 25 0.58 14.59 3.53
N CYS A 26 1.41 13.90 4.30
CA CYS A 26 2.00 14.45 5.50
C CYS A 26 3.26 15.21 5.10
N ASP A 27 3.22 16.53 5.19
CA ASP A 27 4.34 17.41 4.89
C ASP A 27 4.75 18.15 6.16
N SER A 28 6.04 18.08 6.51
CA SER A 28 6.56 18.67 7.76
C SER A 28 5.77 18.28 9.04
N GLY A 29 5.19 17.07 9.07
CA GLY A 29 4.39 16.57 10.19
C GLY A 29 2.93 17.04 10.22
N SER A 30 2.45 17.71 9.17
CA SER A 30 1.06 18.17 9.05
C SER A 30 0.42 17.73 7.74
N CYS A 31 -0.89 17.45 7.76
CA CYS A 31 -1.62 17.06 6.55
C CYS A 31 -1.78 18.24 5.59
N THR A 32 -1.42 18.06 4.32
CA THR A 32 -1.48 19.12 3.30
C THR A 32 -2.90 19.48 2.87
N ALA A 33 -3.85 18.56 3.02
CA ALA A 33 -5.24 18.71 2.56
C ALA A 33 -6.16 17.66 3.20
N GLY A 34 -7.44 17.68 2.81
CA GLY A 34 -8.45 16.71 3.26
C GLY A 34 -9.12 17.09 4.57
N ASP A 35 -9.87 16.16 5.15
CA ASP A 35 -10.67 16.43 6.37
C ASP A 35 -9.80 16.74 7.59
N ARG A 36 -8.52 16.36 7.55
CA ARG A 36 -7.53 16.63 8.59
C ARG A 36 -6.47 17.64 8.15
N ALA A 37 -6.74 18.49 7.17
CA ALA A 37 -5.79 19.52 6.73
C ALA A 37 -5.24 20.34 7.93
N GLY A 38 -3.91 20.49 8.00
CA GLY A 38 -3.21 21.16 9.09
C GLY A 38 -3.06 20.37 10.39
N MET A 39 -3.63 19.16 10.49
CA MET A 39 -3.51 18.33 11.68
C MET A 39 -2.21 17.51 11.67
N PRO A 40 -1.70 17.10 12.86
CA PRO A 40 -0.50 16.28 12.97
C PRO A 40 -0.63 14.91 12.28
N CYS A 41 0.46 14.47 11.67
CA CYS A 41 0.58 13.20 10.98
C CYS A 41 2.04 12.70 10.94
N THR A 42 2.20 11.43 10.53
CA THR A 42 3.47 10.78 10.22
C THR A 42 3.44 10.28 8.78
N GLY A 43 4.29 10.85 7.91
CA GLY A 43 4.37 10.45 6.51
C GLY A 43 5.04 9.09 6.33
N VAL A 44 4.54 8.29 5.39
CA VAL A 44 5.15 7.01 5.01
C VAL A 44 5.77 7.12 3.61
N GLY A 45 7.02 6.66 3.50
CA GLY A 45 7.78 6.63 2.25
C GLY A 45 8.15 8.03 1.70
N THR A 46 8.79 8.05 0.54
CA THR A 46 9.28 9.30 -0.09
C THR A 46 8.19 10.22 -0.61
N LYS A 47 6.96 9.72 -0.73
CA LYS A 47 5.78 10.51 -1.10
C LYS A 47 5.03 11.07 0.11
N GLY A 48 5.43 10.70 1.34
CA GLY A 48 4.84 11.23 2.57
C GLY A 48 3.35 10.91 2.73
N THR A 49 2.82 9.89 2.04
CA THR A 49 1.39 9.53 2.13
C THR A 49 1.09 8.84 3.45
N THR A 50 -0.11 9.04 4.01
CA THR A 50 -0.55 8.39 5.25
C THR A 50 -2.07 8.33 5.32
N LEU A 51 -2.62 7.33 6.02
CA LEU A 51 -4.05 7.23 6.30
C LEU A 51 -4.53 8.32 7.28
N GLU A 52 -3.61 8.95 8.01
CA GLU A 52 -3.92 10.05 8.93
C GLU A 52 -4.33 11.32 8.19
N CYS A 53 -3.98 11.45 6.92
CA CYS A 53 -4.34 12.54 6.03
C CYS A 53 -5.33 12.06 4.96
N PRO A 54 -6.58 11.69 5.35
CA PRO A 54 -7.55 11.23 4.38
C PRO A 54 -7.94 12.37 3.42
N PRO A 55 -8.27 12.08 2.16
CA PRO A 55 -8.97 13.04 1.30
C PRO A 55 -10.30 13.50 1.92
N GLN A 56 -10.96 14.49 1.31
CA GLN A 56 -12.24 14.95 1.84
C GLN A 56 -13.30 13.85 1.76
N SER A 57 -14.14 13.73 2.78
CA SER A 57 -15.24 12.75 2.78
C SER A 57 -16.19 12.91 1.59
N SER A 58 -16.36 14.13 1.05
CA SER A 58 -17.15 14.41 -0.15
C SER A 58 -16.57 13.80 -1.44
N GLN A 59 -15.29 13.42 -1.43
CA GLN A 59 -14.61 12.80 -2.57
C GLN A 59 -14.67 11.27 -2.53
N PHE A 60 -15.22 10.70 -1.46
CA PHE A 60 -15.33 9.25 -1.30
C PHE A 60 -16.37 8.69 -2.26
N ILE A 61 -15.97 7.71 -3.08
CA ILE A 61 -16.83 7.10 -4.10
C ILE A 61 -17.10 5.62 -3.86
N GLY A 62 -16.45 5.01 -2.87
CA GLY A 62 -16.70 3.62 -2.48
C GLY A 62 -15.47 2.87 -1.99
N THR A 63 -15.65 1.58 -1.78
CA THR A 63 -14.60 0.66 -1.35
C THR A 63 -14.41 -0.46 -2.35
N LEU A 64 -13.15 -0.84 -2.57
CA LEU A 64 -12.78 -1.99 -3.38
C LEU A 64 -12.18 -3.07 -2.47
N PRO A 65 -12.76 -4.27 -2.40
CA PRO A 65 -12.17 -5.37 -1.64
C PRO A 65 -10.83 -5.77 -2.26
N VAL A 66 -9.82 -5.92 -1.42
CA VAL A 66 -8.48 -6.34 -1.81
C VAL A 66 -8.12 -7.56 -0.97
N SER A 67 -7.97 -8.69 -1.64
CA SER A 67 -7.47 -9.90 -0.99
C SER A 67 -5.96 -9.84 -0.94
N LEU A 68 -5.40 -9.80 0.27
CA LEU A 68 -3.97 -9.99 0.43
C LEU A 68 -3.61 -11.44 0.13
N VAL A 69 -2.68 -11.61 -0.82
CA VAL A 69 -1.86 -12.82 -0.91
C VAL A 69 -1.03 -12.90 0.40
N PRO A 70 -0.73 -14.09 0.95
CA PRO A 70 -0.14 -14.18 2.29
C PRO A 70 1.12 -13.32 2.41
N ALA A 71 1.05 -12.27 3.25
CA ALA A 71 2.18 -11.42 3.54
C ALA A 71 3.22 -12.23 4.29
N THR A 72 4.49 -12.08 3.94
CA THR A 72 5.55 -12.98 4.41
C THR A 72 6.67 -12.21 5.10
N THR A 73 7.28 -12.82 6.11
CA THR A 73 8.53 -12.30 6.71
C THR A 73 9.75 -12.50 5.80
N GLY A 74 9.58 -13.23 4.70
CA GLY A 74 10.59 -13.39 3.65
C GLY A 74 10.48 -12.34 2.54
N THR A 75 11.14 -12.58 1.41
CA THR A 75 10.98 -11.73 0.23
C THR A 75 9.79 -12.20 -0.62
N SER A 76 8.86 -11.29 -0.93
CA SER A 76 7.84 -11.48 -1.97
C SER A 76 8.34 -10.87 -3.27
N MET A 77 8.28 -11.63 -4.37
CA MET A 77 8.69 -11.17 -5.69
C MET A 77 7.58 -11.44 -6.70
N LEU A 78 7.23 -10.43 -7.49
CA LEU A 78 6.30 -10.54 -8.59
C LEU A 78 7.00 -10.06 -9.87
N PRO A 79 7.61 -10.98 -10.64
CA PRO A 79 8.22 -10.64 -11.92
C PRO A 79 7.15 -10.53 -13.02
N ALA A 80 7.29 -9.52 -13.89
CA ALA A 80 6.45 -9.34 -15.08
C ALA A 80 7.31 -8.81 -16.24
N PRO A 81 7.84 -9.68 -17.11
CA PRO A 81 8.72 -9.26 -18.23
C PRO A 81 8.06 -8.30 -19.22
N ASN A 82 6.74 -8.37 -19.37
CA ASN A 82 5.93 -7.47 -20.19
C ASN A 82 5.44 -6.22 -19.41
N GLY A 83 5.76 -6.13 -18.12
CA GLY A 83 5.27 -5.07 -17.22
C GLY A 83 3.80 -5.21 -16.81
N ALA A 84 3.11 -6.29 -17.18
CA ALA A 84 1.76 -6.58 -16.72
C ALA A 84 1.84 -7.52 -15.50
N PHE A 85 1.74 -6.94 -14.31
CA PHE A 85 1.84 -7.66 -13.04
C PHE A 85 0.51 -8.32 -12.62
N CYS A 86 -0.61 -7.77 -13.11
CA CYS A 86 -1.94 -8.24 -12.76
C CYS A 86 -2.74 -8.69 -13.99
N PRO A 87 -3.63 -9.69 -13.85
CA PRO A 87 -4.54 -10.08 -14.91
C PRO A 87 -5.35 -8.87 -15.40
N ALA A 88 -5.45 -8.73 -16.73
CA ALA A 88 -6.16 -7.63 -17.40
C ALA A 88 -5.65 -6.21 -17.08
N GLN A 89 -4.44 -6.06 -16.53
CA GLN A 89 -3.78 -4.76 -16.42
C GLN A 89 -3.58 -4.15 -17.82
N THR A 90 -4.17 -2.98 -18.04
CA THR A 90 -4.18 -2.32 -19.37
C THR A 90 -2.93 -1.50 -19.65
N THR A 91 -2.24 -1.05 -18.60
CA THR A 91 -1.04 -0.21 -18.71
C THR A 91 0.17 -0.91 -18.08
N ALA A 92 1.24 -1.11 -18.85
CA ALA A 92 2.45 -1.75 -18.35
C ALA A 92 3.19 -0.88 -17.32
N GLY A 93 3.78 -1.53 -16.31
CA GLY A 93 4.54 -0.89 -15.24
C GLY A 93 3.86 -1.02 -13.87
N ALA A 94 4.45 -0.37 -12.87
CA ALA A 94 3.94 -0.35 -11.51
C ALA A 94 4.36 0.94 -10.79
N PHE A 95 3.54 1.44 -9.87
CA PHE A 95 3.88 2.57 -8.97
C PHE A 95 4.42 3.83 -9.67
N GLY A 96 3.87 4.16 -10.84
CA GLY A 96 4.31 5.31 -11.65
C GLY A 96 5.60 5.07 -12.46
N LEU A 97 6.13 3.85 -12.46
CA LEU A 97 7.30 3.44 -13.23
C LEU A 97 6.89 2.55 -14.41
N ALA A 98 6.78 3.14 -15.61
CA ALA A 98 6.40 2.42 -16.84
C ALA A 98 7.39 1.27 -17.19
N GLY A 99 8.67 1.44 -16.83
CA GLY A 99 9.73 0.45 -17.03
C GLY A 99 9.79 -0.65 -15.97
N ALA A 100 8.90 -0.67 -14.97
CA ALA A 100 8.96 -1.69 -13.92
C ALA A 100 8.71 -3.09 -14.49
N ARG A 101 9.59 -4.05 -14.15
CA ARG A 101 9.51 -5.47 -14.55
C ARG A 101 9.59 -6.44 -13.38
N LEU A 102 9.81 -5.93 -12.19
CA LEU A 102 9.87 -6.67 -10.96
C LEU A 102 9.31 -5.79 -9.85
N ILE A 103 8.38 -6.33 -9.07
CA ILE A 103 8.04 -5.77 -7.77
C ILE A 103 8.63 -6.70 -6.71
N ARG A 104 9.35 -6.11 -5.76
CA ARG A 104 10.01 -6.85 -4.68
C ARG A 104 9.69 -6.19 -3.35
N GLU A 105 9.04 -6.94 -2.48
CA GLU A 105 8.80 -6.58 -1.09
C GLU A 105 9.64 -7.46 -0.18
N VAL A 106 10.37 -6.83 0.73
CA VAL A 106 11.31 -7.51 1.63
C VAL A 106 10.75 -7.49 3.03
N GLY A 107 10.25 -8.63 3.49
CA GLY A 107 9.96 -8.85 4.89
C GLY A 107 11.24 -9.02 5.71
N GLN A 108 11.08 -8.95 7.02
CA GLN A 108 12.11 -9.17 8.02
C GLN A 108 11.57 -10.18 9.04
N PRO A 109 12.24 -11.34 9.23
CA PRO A 109 11.95 -12.24 10.34
C PRO A 109 12.06 -11.54 11.68
N LEU A 110 11.59 -12.19 12.75
CA LEU A 110 11.78 -11.68 14.10
C LEU A 110 13.27 -11.47 14.40
N THR A 111 13.66 -10.23 14.68
CA THR A 111 15.01 -9.85 15.08
C THR A 111 14.97 -9.17 16.43
N LEU A 112 15.94 -9.46 17.29
CA LEU A 112 16.04 -8.86 18.61
C LEU A 112 16.28 -7.35 18.47
N ALA A 113 15.45 -6.55 19.15
CA ALA A 113 15.51 -5.09 19.16
C ALA A 113 15.72 -4.52 20.59
N GLY A 114 15.77 -5.39 21.60
CA GLY A 114 15.99 -5.05 23.00
C GLY A 114 15.71 -6.24 23.91
N LEU A 115 15.87 -6.05 25.22
CA LEU A 115 15.50 -7.07 26.21
C LEU A 115 14.00 -7.40 26.06
N GLY A 116 13.70 -8.66 25.74
CA GLY A 116 12.34 -9.12 25.50
C GLY A 116 11.64 -8.48 24.29
N THR A 117 12.28 -7.62 23.51
CA THR A 117 11.64 -6.89 22.39
C THR A 117 12.18 -7.37 21.06
N PHE A 118 11.28 -7.66 20.12
CA PHE A 118 11.61 -8.10 18.78
C PHE A 118 10.91 -7.22 17.75
N THR A 119 11.59 -6.97 16.64
CA THR A 119 11.04 -6.32 15.44
C THR A 119 10.82 -7.35 14.34
N THR A 120 9.82 -7.12 13.50
CA THR A 120 9.56 -7.93 12.31
C THR A 120 8.92 -7.05 11.24
N ALA A 121 9.07 -7.44 9.97
CA ALA A 121 8.36 -6.83 8.86
C ALA A 121 7.75 -7.90 7.95
N LEU A 122 6.57 -7.63 7.44
CA LEU A 122 5.87 -8.46 6.47
C LEU A 122 5.83 -7.72 5.14
N GLY A 123 6.27 -8.38 4.07
CA GLY A 123 6.19 -7.88 2.71
C GLY A 123 5.19 -8.70 1.88
N ALA A 124 4.43 -8.05 1.02
CA ALA A 124 3.58 -8.75 0.05
C ALA A 124 3.35 -7.92 -1.21
N THR A 125 3.19 -8.62 -2.32
CA THR A 125 2.70 -8.07 -3.59
C THR A 125 1.34 -8.69 -3.89
N PHE A 126 0.42 -7.91 -4.45
CA PHE A 126 -0.95 -8.36 -4.73
C PHE A 126 -1.54 -7.60 -5.93
N CYS A 127 -2.71 -8.05 -6.38
CA CYS A 127 -3.45 -7.39 -7.45
C CYS A 127 -4.70 -6.72 -6.91
N ILE A 128 -4.87 -5.46 -7.28
CA ILE A 128 -6.10 -4.72 -7.07
C ILE A 128 -7.02 -5.02 -8.26
N PRO A 129 -8.22 -5.57 -8.03
CA PRO A 129 -9.13 -5.92 -9.12
C PRO A 129 -9.67 -4.68 -9.84
N ALA A 130 -10.35 -4.89 -10.97
CA ALA A 130 -11.18 -3.87 -11.57
C ALA A 130 -12.32 -3.47 -10.62
N SER A 131 -12.73 -2.21 -10.66
CA SER A 131 -13.91 -1.73 -9.96
C SER A 131 -15.22 -2.17 -10.63
N GLY A 132 -15.15 -2.59 -11.90
CA GLY A 132 -16.32 -2.95 -12.71
C GLY A 132 -16.94 -1.76 -13.46
N SER A 133 -16.35 -0.56 -13.31
CA SER A 133 -16.73 0.64 -14.06
C SER A 133 -15.61 1.03 -15.00
N SER A 134 -15.86 0.96 -16.32
CA SER A 134 -14.86 1.31 -17.34
C SER A 134 -14.32 2.73 -17.21
N LEU A 135 -15.14 3.67 -16.73
CA LEU A 135 -14.73 5.04 -16.47
C LEU A 135 -13.73 5.14 -15.31
N VAL A 136 -13.98 4.45 -14.20
CA VAL A 136 -13.09 4.44 -13.04
C VAL A 136 -11.82 3.66 -13.39
N ASP A 137 -11.97 2.47 -13.96
CA ASP A 137 -10.87 1.58 -14.29
C ASP A 137 -9.88 2.22 -15.28
N GLY A 138 -10.40 2.90 -16.30
CA GLY A 138 -9.58 3.67 -17.24
C GLY A 138 -8.89 4.88 -16.60
N ALA A 139 -9.58 5.61 -15.73
CA ALA A 139 -9.05 6.83 -15.11
C ALA A 139 -7.97 6.55 -14.06
N VAL A 140 -8.09 5.45 -13.30
CA VAL A 140 -7.16 5.10 -12.21
C VAL A 140 -6.23 3.93 -12.53
N GLY A 141 -6.31 3.36 -13.73
CA GLY A 141 -5.43 2.28 -14.18
C GLY A 141 -5.67 0.96 -13.46
N LEU A 142 -6.94 0.60 -13.22
CA LEU A 142 -7.33 -0.70 -12.67
C LEU A 142 -7.69 -1.69 -13.78
N PRO A 143 -7.48 -3.01 -13.58
CA PRO A 143 -6.74 -3.66 -12.49
C PRO A 143 -5.26 -3.27 -12.48
N GLY A 144 -4.63 -3.25 -11.30
CA GLY A 144 -3.23 -2.83 -11.16
C GLY A 144 -2.50 -3.48 -9.98
N PRO A 145 -1.16 -3.43 -9.98
CA PRO A 145 -0.36 -4.01 -8.90
C PRO A 145 -0.43 -3.19 -7.62
N GLY A 146 -0.48 -3.90 -6.49
CA GLY A 146 -0.31 -3.36 -5.16
C GLY A 146 0.88 -4.01 -4.45
N ALA A 147 1.45 -3.28 -3.50
CA ALA A 147 2.50 -3.77 -2.63
C ALA A 147 2.27 -3.25 -1.21
N LEU A 148 2.74 -4.02 -0.23
CA LEU A 148 2.67 -3.67 1.19
C LEU A 148 3.96 -4.02 1.90
N SER A 149 4.29 -3.16 2.87
CA SER A 149 5.29 -3.42 3.90
C SER A 149 4.69 -3.04 5.25
N ILE A 150 4.58 -4.02 6.15
CA ILE A 150 4.03 -3.84 7.49
C ILE A 150 5.15 -4.14 8.47
N SER A 151 5.59 -3.14 9.22
CA SER A 151 6.55 -3.34 10.32
C SER A 151 5.82 -3.44 11.65
N GLY A 152 6.28 -4.31 12.55
CA GLY A 152 5.71 -4.50 13.87
C GLY A 152 6.76 -4.80 14.92
N THR A 153 6.42 -4.53 16.18
CA THR A 153 7.19 -4.91 17.36
C THR A 153 6.37 -5.88 18.20
N THR A 154 7.04 -6.86 18.80
CA THR A 154 6.46 -7.76 19.78
C THR A 154 7.34 -7.81 21.01
N THR A 155 6.73 -7.89 22.18
CA THR A 155 7.43 -8.00 23.45
C THR A 155 7.06 -9.32 24.12
N VAL A 156 8.08 -10.09 24.50
CA VAL A 156 7.95 -11.27 25.36
C VAL A 156 8.29 -10.81 26.76
N ASN A 157 7.26 -10.65 27.58
CA ASN A 157 7.43 -10.38 29.00
C ASN A 157 7.48 -11.72 29.73
N ILE A 158 8.65 -12.07 30.28
CA ILE A 158 8.81 -13.26 31.11
C ILE A 158 8.54 -12.81 32.56
N PRO A 159 7.52 -13.36 33.24
CA PRO A 159 7.24 -13.03 34.64
C PRO A 159 8.37 -13.47 35.57
#